data_AF-A0A9P0E0Q2-F1
#
_entry.id   AF-A0A9P0E0Q2-F1
#
_cell.length_a   1.000
_cell.length_b   1.000
_cell.length_c   1.000
_cell.angle_alpha   90.00
_cell.angle_beta   90.00
_cell.angle_gamma   90.00
#
_symmetry.space_group_name_H-M   'P 1'
#
loop_
_entity.id
_entity.type
_entity.pdbx_description
1 polymer ?
#
loop_
_entity_poly.entity_id
_entity_poly.type
_entity_poly.pdbx_seq_one_letter_code
_entity_poly.pdbx_strand_id
1 'polypeptide(L)'
;MKTILILALLSCVALTIYAQGPEPTEGPEPGPTGEPDEQKCDTCITLTSIIRDYIDEKVPLDEVEKDLDRICHDLPDQLKDICENELLPNLDKVYEDLQKHTPYELCQQYKNC
;
A
#
# COMPACT_ATOMS: atom_id res chain seq x y z
N MET A 1 2.77 -39.97 33.27
CA MET A 1 3.39 -38.80 33.93
C MET A 1 4.29 -37.97 33.00
N LYS A 2 5.10 -38.56 32.10
CA LYS A 2 5.91 -37.78 31.13
C LYS A 2 5.11 -36.99 30.09
N THR A 3 3.94 -37.49 29.68
CA THR A 3 3.07 -36.86 28.66
C THR A 3 2.42 -35.56 29.13
N ILE A 4 2.17 -35.42 30.43
CA ILE A 4 1.58 -34.22 31.04
C ILE A 4 2.55 -33.04 30.98
N LEU A 5 3.85 -33.29 31.13
CA LEU A 5 4.88 -32.25 31.07
C LEU A 5 5.10 -31.70 29.64
N ILE A 6 4.92 -32.54 28.62
CA ILE A 6 5.06 -32.13 27.21
C ILE A 6 3.89 -31.23 26.78
N LEU A 7 2.66 -31.56 27.22
CA LEU A 7 1.48 -30.72 26.95
C LEU A 7 1.59 -29.34 27.61
N ALA A 8 2.12 -29.28 28.83
CA ALA A 8 2.33 -28.01 29.54
C ALA A 8 3.38 -27.12 28.87
N LEU A 9 4.44 -27.70 28.28
CA LEU A 9 5.46 -26.94 27.57
C LEU A 9 4.95 -26.40 26.22
N LEU A 10 4.16 -27.19 25.48
CA LEU A 10 3.57 -26.75 24.21
C LEU A 10 2.56 -25.60 24.39
N SER A 11 1.80 -25.60 25.49
CA SER A 11 0.89 -24.48 25.79
C SER A 11 1.63 -23.19 26.15
N CYS A 12 2.77 -23.28 26.85
CA CYS A 12 3.58 -22.11 27.18
C CYS A 12 4.19 -21.45 25.95
N VAL A 13 4.70 -22.23 25.00
CA VAL A 13 5.29 -21.71 23.76
C VAL A 13 4.23 -21.08 22.85
N ALA A 14 3.01 -21.63 22.81
CA ALA A 14 1.91 -21.04 22.05
C ALA A 14 1.50 -19.66 22.59
N LEU A 15 1.42 -19.48 23.92
CA LEU A 15 1.06 -18.20 24.54
C LEU A 15 2.11 -17.11 24.28
N THR A 16 3.39 -17.45 24.21
CA THR A 16 4.44 -16.47 23.88
C THR A 16 4.39 -16.03 22.42
N ILE A 17 3.95 -16.90 21.49
CA ILE A 17 3.81 -16.56 20.07
C ILE A 17 2.62 -15.61 19.83
N TYR A 18 1.54 -15.75 20.60
CA TYR A 18 0.38 -14.85 20.51
C TYR A 18 0.67 -13.40 20.91
N ALA A 19 1.73 -13.14 21.68
CA ALA A 19 2.10 -11.79 22.13
C ALA A 19 2.91 -10.98 21.10
N GLN A 20 3.30 -11.57 19.95
CA GLN A 20 4.06 -10.88 18.89
C GLN A 20 3.33 -10.86 17.54
N GLY A 21 2.03 -11.14 17.52
CA GLY A 21 1.20 -10.77 16.36
C GLY A 21 0.99 -9.25 16.33
N PRO A 22 0.85 -8.62 15.15
CA PRO A 22 0.45 -7.22 15.08
C PRO A 22 -0.89 -7.03 15.82
N GLU A 23 -0.92 -6.09 16.76
CA GLU A 23 -2.08 -5.82 17.61
C GLU A 23 -3.31 -5.42 16.77
N PRO A 24 -4.53 -5.84 17.17
CA PRO A 24 -5.77 -5.29 16.64
C PRO A 24 -6.06 -3.96 17.34
N THR A 25 -5.75 -2.83 16.69
CA THR A 25 -6.11 -1.50 17.21
C THR A 25 -7.38 -0.98 16.56
N GLU A 26 -8.54 -1.48 17.02
CA GLU A 26 -9.82 -0.80 16.79
C GLU A 26 -10.18 0.02 18.03
N GLY A 27 -9.81 1.31 18.00
CA GLY A 27 -10.34 2.36 18.88
C GLY A 27 -11.23 3.33 18.06
N PRO A 28 -12.10 4.14 18.70
CA PRO A 28 -12.96 5.06 17.97
C PRO A 28 -12.11 6.14 17.27
N GLU A 29 -12.15 6.15 15.93
CA GLU A 29 -11.32 6.95 15.03
C GLU A 29 -11.43 8.48 15.27
N PRO A 30 -10.29 9.16 15.52
CA PRO A 30 -10.16 10.59 15.37
C PRO A 30 -9.35 10.94 14.12
N GLY A 31 -9.92 10.79 12.91
CA GLY A 31 -9.32 11.27 11.65
C GLY A 31 -7.96 10.67 11.26
N PRO A 32 -7.46 10.93 10.03
CA PRO A 32 -6.25 10.28 9.54
C PRO A 32 -4.99 11.02 10.05
N THR A 33 -4.59 10.77 11.29
CA THR A 33 -3.22 11.02 11.75
C THR A 33 -2.40 9.75 11.60
N GLY A 34 -2.18 9.33 10.35
CA GLY A 34 -1.08 8.41 10.02
C GLY A 34 0.25 9.17 9.99
N GLU A 35 1.36 8.49 10.25
CA GLU A 35 2.68 9.10 10.10
C GLU A 35 2.89 9.52 8.62
N PRO A 36 3.65 10.60 8.32
CA PRO A 36 3.80 11.10 6.95
C PRO A 36 4.26 10.03 5.94
N ASP A 37 5.11 9.09 6.36
CA ASP A 37 5.61 8.02 5.50
C ASP A 37 4.53 6.96 5.22
N GLU A 38 3.65 6.66 6.18
CA GLU A 38 2.51 5.76 5.97
C GLU A 38 1.51 6.35 4.97
N GLN A 39 1.21 7.65 5.09
CA GLN A 39 0.32 8.35 4.17
C GLN A 39 0.86 8.36 2.73
N LYS A 40 2.18 8.50 2.57
CA LYS A 40 2.83 8.42 1.25
C LYS A 40 2.71 7.03 0.65
N CYS A 41 2.95 6.00 1.46
CA CYS A 41 2.86 4.61 1.03
C CYS A 41 1.44 4.27 0.58
N ASP A 42 0.44 4.60 1.40
CA ASP A 42 -0.98 4.36 1.09
C ASP A 42 -1.42 5.13 -0.17
N THR A 43 -0.96 6.37 -0.33
CA THR A 43 -1.25 7.17 -1.52
C THR A 43 -0.65 6.55 -2.77
N CYS A 44 0.63 6.17 -2.72
CA CYS A 44 1.29 5.52 -3.85
C CYS A 44 0.57 4.21 -4.23
N ILE A 45 0.24 3.37 -3.24
CA ILE A 45 -0.45 2.10 -3.48
C ILE A 45 -1.82 2.36 -4.10
N THR A 46 -2.56 3.35 -3.60
CA THR A 46 -3.88 3.70 -4.13
C THR A 46 -3.81 4.13 -5.58
N LEU A 47 -2.93 5.07 -5.91
CA LEU A 47 -2.79 5.59 -7.28
C LEU A 47 -2.30 4.51 -8.25
N THR A 48 -1.31 3.71 -7.84
CA THR A 48 -0.77 2.63 -8.69
C THR A 48 -1.75 1.46 -8.83
N SER A 49 -2.65 1.25 -7.87
CA SER A 49 -3.77 0.30 -8.00
C SER A 49 -4.79 0.79 -9.01
N ILE A 50 -5.13 2.09 -9.01
CA ILE A 50 -6.00 2.68 -10.04
C ILE A 50 -5.40 2.48 -11.44
N ILE A 51 -4.09 2.74 -11.59
CA ILE A 51 -3.40 2.51 -12.87
C ILE A 51 -3.42 1.01 -13.25
N ARG A 52 -3.26 0.11 -12.27
CA ARG A 52 -3.35 -1.33 -12.50
C ARG A 52 -4.72 -1.75 -13.01
N ASP A 53 -5.78 -1.21 -12.43
CA ASP A 53 -7.16 -1.47 -12.87
C ASP A 53 -7.35 -1.01 -14.32
N TYR A 54 -6.84 0.17 -14.69
CA TYR A 54 -6.88 0.64 -16.07
C TYR A 54 -6.11 -0.26 -17.04
N ILE A 55 -4.97 -0.84 -16.63
CA ILE A 55 -4.23 -1.83 -17.43
C ILE A 55 -5.11 -3.07 -17.67
N ASP A 56 -5.74 -3.59 -16.61
CA ASP A 56 -6.56 -4.80 -16.66
C ASP A 56 -7.84 -4.57 -17.50
N GLU A 57 -8.41 -3.37 -17.44
CA GLU A 57 -9.53 -2.91 -18.27
C GLU A 57 -9.14 -2.54 -19.71
N LYS A 58 -7.84 -2.48 -20.01
CA LYS A 58 -7.26 -2.10 -21.32
C LYS A 58 -7.67 -0.70 -21.76
N VAL A 59 -7.75 0.23 -20.81
CA VAL A 59 -8.01 1.64 -21.12
C VAL A 59 -6.82 2.21 -21.91
N PRO A 60 -7.06 2.99 -22.98
CA PRO A 60 -6.00 3.68 -23.70
C PRO A 60 -5.17 4.59 -22.80
N LEU A 61 -3.86 4.64 -23.01
CA LEU A 61 -2.93 5.36 -22.13
C LEU A 61 -3.23 6.87 -22.06
N ASP A 62 -3.69 7.47 -23.14
CA ASP A 62 -4.07 8.89 -23.21
C ASP A 62 -5.34 9.21 -22.39
N GLU A 63 -6.27 8.27 -22.31
CA GLU A 63 -7.42 8.38 -21.41
C GLU A 63 -6.99 8.28 -19.94
N VAL A 64 -6.00 7.42 -19.65
CA VAL A 64 -5.47 7.21 -18.30
C VAL A 64 -4.67 8.41 -17.82
N GLU A 65 -3.85 9.01 -18.68
CA GLU A 65 -3.11 10.24 -18.38
C GLU A 65 -4.09 11.37 -17.98
N LYS A 66 -5.17 11.54 -18.75
CA LYS A 66 -6.20 12.54 -18.45
C LYS A 66 -6.95 12.25 -17.15
N ASP A 67 -7.25 10.98 -16.89
CA ASP A 67 -7.94 10.60 -15.66
C ASP A 67 -7.06 10.80 -14.43
N LEU A 68 -5.79 10.40 -14.52
CA LEU A 68 -4.80 10.56 -13.47
C LEU A 68 -4.50 12.04 -13.21
N ASP A 69 -4.40 12.89 -14.23
CA ASP A 69 -4.24 14.35 -14.08
C ASP A 69 -5.36 14.96 -13.23
N ARG A 70 -6.62 14.55 -13.45
CA ARG A 70 -7.75 15.01 -12.62
C ARG A 70 -7.64 14.51 -11.18
N ILE A 71 -7.29 13.24 -11.00
CA ILE A 71 -7.09 12.66 -9.66
C ILE A 71 -5.99 13.41 -8.92
N CYS A 72 -4.85 13.68 -9.57
CA CYS A 72 -3.75 14.42 -8.98
C CYS A 72 -4.18 15.82 -8.51
N HIS A 73 -4.98 16.54 -9.30
CA HIS A 73 -5.49 17.86 -8.93
C HIS A 73 -6.41 17.85 -7.71
N ASP A 74 -7.16 16.77 -7.51
CA ASP A 74 -8.12 16.60 -6.41
C ASP A 74 -7.45 16.13 -5.10
N LEU A 75 -6.19 15.67 -5.14
CA LEU A 75 -5.46 15.26 -3.95
C LEU A 75 -5.15 16.47 -3.02
N PRO A 76 -5.08 16.25 -1.70
CA PRO A 76 -4.55 17.25 -0.77
C PRO A 76 -3.09 17.61 -1.10
N ASP A 77 -2.70 18.87 -0.89
CA ASP A 77 -1.36 19.39 -1.23
C ASP A 77 -0.19 18.51 -0.76
N GLN A 78 -0.32 17.90 0.42
CA GLN A 78 0.71 17.03 1.00
C GLN A 78 0.94 15.72 0.23
N LEU A 79 -0.03 15.31 -0.61
CA LEU A 79 -0.03 14.06 -1.37
C LEU A 79 0.13 14.27 -2.88
N LYS A 80 -0.09 15.51 -3.35
CA LYS A 80 0.02 15.87 -4.78
C LYS A 80 1.37 15.52 -5.38
N ASP A 81 2.45 15.69 -4.62
CA ASP A 81 3.81 15.50 -5.12
C ASP A 81 4.04 14.08 -5.69
N ILE A 82 3.52 13.04 -5.03
CA ILE A 82 3.59 11.64 -5.52
C ILE A 82 2.88 11.51 -6.87
N CYS A 83 1.74 12.15 -7.03
CA CYS A 83 0.93 12.02 -8.23
C CYS A 83 1.50 12.87 -9.39
N GLU A 84 1.71 14.16 -9.15
CA GLU A 84 2.09 15.15 -10.17
C GLU A 84 3.57 15.07 -10.57
N ASN A 85 4.46 14.69 -9.65
CA ASN A 85 5.91 14.72 -9.89
C ASN A 85 6.54 13.33 -10.00
N GLU A 86 5.91 12.28 -9.48
CA GLU A 86 6.47 10.92 -9.54
C GLU A 86 5.70 9.98 -10.47
N LEU A 87 4.38 9.89 -10.36
CA LEU A 87 3.59 8.94 -11.16
C LEU A 87 3.25 9.46 -12.55
N LEU A 88 2.58 10.62 -12.65
CA LEU A 88 2.08 11.15 -13.92
C LEU A 88 3.20 11.39 -14.96
N PRO A 89 4.35 12.01 -14.61
CA PRO A 89 5.43 12.23 -15.58
C PRO A 89 6.13 10.93 -16.03
N ASN A 90 5.97 9.85 -15.27
CA ASN A 90 6.60 8.55 -15.52
C ASN A 90 5.56 7.47 -15.90
N LEU A 91 4.36 7.87 -16.31
CA LEU A 91 3.21 6.95 -16.47
C LEU A 91 3.52 5.77 -17.41
N ASP A 92 4.20 6.00 -18.53
CA ASP A 92 4.66 4.92 -19.43
C ASP A 92 5.46 3.84 -18.69
N LYS A 93 6.42 4.27 -17.87
CA LYS A 93 7.29 3.37 -17.10
C LYS A 93 6.51 2.70 -15.97
N VAL A 94 5.63 3.43 -15.29
CA VAL A 94 4.73 2.86 -14.27
C VAL A 94 3.86 1.75 -14.88
N TYR A 95 3.36 1.95 -16.10
CA TYR A 95 2.63 0.93 -16.86
C TYR A 95 3.47 -0.32 -17.12
N GLU A 96 4.71 -0.16 -17.57
CA GLU A 96 5.63 -1.27 -17.81
C GLU A 96 6.03 -2.01 -16.52
N ASP A 97 6.20 -1.28 -15.42
CA ASP A 97 6.57 -1.83 -14.12
C ASP A 97 5.39 -2.61 -13.50
N LEU A 98 4.16 -2.09 -13.60
CA LEU A 98 2.94 -2.75 -13.12
C LEU A 98 2.56 -4.02 -13.89
N GLN A 99 3.15 -4.25 -15.08
CA GLN A 99 3.02 -5.55 -15.75
C GLN A 99 3.85 -6.65 -15.07
N LYS A 100 4.85 -6.29 -14.26
CA LYS A 100 5.82 -7.20 -13.64
C LYS A 100 5.72 -7.20 -12.11
N HIS A 101 5.16 -6.16 -11.54
CA HIS A 101 5.13 -5.90 -10.10
C HIS A 101 3.72 -5.55 -9.64
N THR A 102 3.45 -5.86 -8.37
CA THR A 102 2.25 -5.36 -7.70
C THR A 102 2.38 -3.87 -7.38
N PRO A 103 1.26 -3.14 -7.17
CA PRO A 103 1.27 -1.76 -6.68
C PRO A 103 2.19 -1.55 -5.46
N TYR A 104 2.14 -2.45 -4.48
CA TYR A 104 3.00 -2.39 -3.29
C TYR A 104 4.49 -2.51 -3.63
N GLU A 105 4.89 -3.51 -4.41
CA GLU A 105 6.29 -3.71 -4.81
C GLU A 105 6.83 -2.52 -5.61
N LEU A 106 6.01 -1.92 -6.48
CA LEU A 106 6.38 -0.70 -7.20
C LEU A 106 6.60 0.45 -6.21
N CYS A 107 5.68 0.68 -5.29
CA CYS A 107 5.82 1.77 -4.31
C CYS A 107 7.06 1.62 -3.41
N GLN A 108 7.47 0.39 -3.08
CA GLN A 108 8.76 0.14 -2.42
C GLN A 108 9.96 0.48 -3.30
N GLN A 109 9.92 0.15 -4.60
CA GLN A 109 11.00 0.48 -5.54
C GLN A 109 11.19 1.99 -5.70
N TYR A 110 10.08 2.73 -5.67
CA TYR A 110 10.07 4.19 -5.81
C TYR A 110 10.29 4.91 -4.47
N LYS A 111 10.44 4.16 -3.36
CA LYS A 111 10.69 4.66 -2.00
C LYS A 111 9.55 5.52 -1.44
N ASN A 112 8.34 5.25 -1.91
CA ASN A 112 7.12 5.77 -1.30
C ASN A 112 6.58 4.82 -0.22
N CYS A 113 7.13 3.60 -0.18
CA CYS A 113 7.16 2.64 0.91
C CYS A 113 8.64 2.16 1.03
#